data_AF-A0AAV0QPV6-F1
#
_entry.id   AF-A0AAV0QPV6-F1
#
_cell.length_a   1.000
_cell.length_b   1.000
_cell.length_c   1.000
_cell.angle_alpha   90.00
_cell.angle_beta   90.00
_cell.angle_gamma   90.00
#
_symmetry.space_group_name_H-M   'P 1'
#
loop_
_entity.id
_entity.type
_entity.pdbx_description
1 polymer ?
#
loop_
_entity_poly.entity_id
_entity_poly.type
_entity_poly.pdbx_seq_one_letter_code
_entity_poly.pdbx_strand_id
1 'polypeptide(L)'
;STAGRPPPPPPQPPPVLTETRSSAVNLAKPPRLLRHQKEEKNCGSCRKRVGLLGFKCRCRKLFCSQHRYPEEHRCSFDYKEFGRKILEQQNPVLESDKLENRV
;
A
#
# COMPACT_ATOMS: atom_id res chain seq x y z
N SER A 1 -6.23 -36.15 11.45
CA SER A 1 -5.02 -35.60 10.81
C SER A 1 -5.40 -34.79 9.58
N THR A 2 -5.57 -33.48 9.73
CA THR A 2 -5.84 -32.57 8.60
C THR A 2 -4.52 -31.92 8.18
N ALA A 3 -3.97 -32.35 7.06
CA ALA A 3 -2.85 -31.69 6.43
C ALA A 3 -3.35 -30.37 5.80
N GLY A 4 -2.90 -29.24 6.35
CA GLY A 4 -3.20 -27.91 5.81
C GLY A 4 -2.58 -27.74 4.44
N ARG A 5 -3.38 -27.26 3.48
CA ARG A 5 -2.95 -26.94 2.11
C ARG A 5 -1.90 -25.81 2.16
N PRO A 6 -0.79 -25.90 1.39
CA PRO A 6 0.22 -24.84 1.35
C PRO A 6 -0.31 -23.60 0.62
N PRO A 7 0.19 -22.39 0.96
CA PRO A 7 -0.22 -21.14 0.34
C PRO A 7 0.27 -21.05 -1.13
N PRO A 8 -0.46 -20.34 -2.00
CA PRO A 8 -0.08 -20.19 -3.41
C PRO A 8 1.17 -19.33 -3.57
N PRO A 9 2.04 -19.61 -4.56
CA PRO A 9 3.24 -18.82 -4.81
C PRO A 9 2.90 -17.44 -5.39
N PRO A 10 3.73 -16.41 -5.13
CA PRO A 10 3.51 -15.07 -5.65
C PRO A 10 3.64 -15.03 -7.19
N PRO A 11 2.90 -14.14 -7.87
CA PRO A 11 2.94 -14.02 -9.32
C PRO A 11 4.32 -13.53 -9.78
N GLN A 12 4.92 -14.27 -10.72
CA GLN A 12 6.20 -13.94 -11.32
C GLN A 12 6.05 -12.82 -12.35
N PRO A 13 6.95 -11.82 -12.41
CA PRO A 13 6.89 -10.74 -13.39
C PRO A 13 7.24 -11.23 -14.81
N PRO A 14 6.74 -10.56 -15.87
CA PRO A 14 7.00 -10.96 -17.26
C PRO A 14 8.46 -10.71 -17.68
N PRO A 15 8.97 -11.45 -18.69
CA PRO A 15 10.34 -11.31 -19.16
C PRO A 15 10.53 -9.97 -19.89
N VAL A 16 11.54 -9.21 -19.47
CA VAL A 16 11.95 -7.96 -20.12
C VAL A 16 12.83 -8.30 -21.32
N LEU A 17 12.35 -8.02 -22.53
CA LEU A 17 13.15 -8.13 -23.75
C LEU A 17 14.14 -6.95 -23.78
N THR A 18 15.41 -7.24 -23.55
CA THR A 18 16.50 -6.28 -23.76
C THR A 18 16.85 -6.24 -25.24
N GLU A 19 16.52 -5.13 -25.91
CA GLU A 19 17.07 -4.85 -27.24
C GLU A 19 18.09 -3.71 -27.14
N THR A 20 19.34 -4.08 -27.37
CA THR A 20 20.51 -3.22 -27.42
C THR A 20 20.64 -2.68 -28.83
N ARG A 21 20.54 -1.37 -29.05
CA ARG A 21 21.22 -0.71 -30.19
C ARG A 21 21.72 0.68 -29.80
N SER A 22 23.04 0.78 -29.68
CA SER A 22 23.80 2.03 -29.60
C SER A 22 23.70 2.81 -30.90
N SER A 23 23.52 4.13 -30.82
CA SER A 23 24.08 5.08 -31.79
C SER A 23 24.09 6.48 -31.18
N ALA A 24 25.29 7.05 -31.11
CA ALA A 24 25.56 8.37 -30.58
C ALA A 24 25.07 9.46 -31.55
N VAL A 25 24.31 10.41 -31.03
CA VAL A 25 24.18 11.74 -31.64
C VAL A 25 24.46 12.76 -30.54
N ASN A 26 25.57 13.48 -30.70
CA ASN A 26 25.89 14.67 -29.92
C ASN A 26 24.80 15.71 -30.15
N LEU A 27 24.01 16.02 -29.12
CA LEU A 27 23.21 17.24 -29.09
C LEU A 27 23.43 17.96 -27.77
N ALA A 28 23.70 19.25 -27.92
CA ALA A 28 24.14 20.19 -26.90
C ALA A 28 23.44 20.04 -25.54
N LYS A 29 24.24 20.22 -24.48
CA LYS A 29 23.85 20.20 -23.07
C LYS A 29 22.56 21.01 -22.84
N PRO A 30 21.42 20.38 -22.49
CA PRO A 30 20.19 21.11 -22.27
C PRO A 30 20.29 21.95 -20.97
N PRO A 31 19.57 23.08 -20.90
CA PRO A 31 19.57 23.95 -19.74
C PRO A 31 19.05 23.18 -18.52
N ARG A 32 19.68 23.39 -17.36
CA ARG A 32 19.36 22.73 -16.07
C ARG A 32 18.00 23.19 -15.51
N LEU A 33 16.88 22.98 -16.20
CA LEU A 33 15.57 23.53 -15.82
C LEU A 33 14.50 22.54 -15.39
N LEU A 34 14.84 21.26 -15.14
CA LEU A 34 13.95 20.35 -14.42
C LEU A 34 14.76 19.55 -13.41
N ARG A 35 15.27 20.26 -12.41
CA ARG A 35 15.74 19.62 -11.19
C ARG A 35 14.50 18.97 -10.60
N HIS A 36 14.32 17.67 -10.86
CA HIS A 36 13.32 16.86 -10.16
C HIS A 36 13.60 17.08 -8.69
N GLN A 37 12.78 17.92 -8.05
CA GLN A 37 12.83 18.14 -6.62
C GLN A 37 12.49 16.77 -6.04
N LYS A 38 13.53 16.01 -5.70
CA LYS A 38 13.37 14.69 -5.10
C LYS A 38 12.76 14.96 -3.76
N GLU A 39 11.43 14.93 -3.70
CA GLU A 39 10.70 15.13 -2.46
C GLU A 39 11.27 14.14 -1.45
N GLU A 40 11.95 14.68 -0.43
CA GLU A 40 12.59 13.87 0.57
C GLU A 40 11.50 13.26 1.44
N LYS A 41 11.11 12.04 1.09
CA LYS A 41 10.13 11.29 1.84
C LYS A 41 10.72 10.92 3.20
N ASN A 42 10.40 11.71 4.21
CA ASN A 42 10.84 11.50 5.59
C ASN A 42 9.74 10.84 6.43
N CYS A 43 10.13 10.19 7.52
CA CYS A 43 9.21 9.53 8.41
C CYS A 43 8.49 10.57 9.27
N GLY A 44 7.16 10.52 9.31
CA GLY A 44 6.35 11.44 10.12
C GLY A 44 6.51 11.30 11.64
N SER A 45 7.21 10.27 12.12
CA SER A 45 7.52 10.06 13.56
C SER A 45 8.98 10.40 13.86
N CYS A 46 9.93 9.68 13.26
CA CYS A 46 11.37 9.85 13.55
C CYS A 46 12.14 10.76 12.57
N ARG A 47 11.48 11.34 11.56
CA ARG A 47 12.09 12.19 10.49
C ARG A 47 13.23 11.57 9.69
N LYS A 48 13.51 10.29 9.89
CA LYS A 48 14.48 9.53 9.08
C LYS A 48 14.02 9.47 7.63
N ARG A 49 14.96 9.57 6.67
CA ARG A 49 14.65 9.37 5.25
C ARG A 49 14.06 7.98 5.04
N VAL A 50 12.83 7.93 4.57
CA VAL A 50 12.14 6.73 4.12
C VAL A 50 12.62 6.49 2.69
N GLY A 51 13.12 5.29 2.41
CA GLY A 51 13.68 4.95 1.10
C GLY A 51 12.64 4.99 -0.02
N LEU A 52 12.94 4.33 -1.15
CA LEU A 52 12.01 4.24 -2.28
C LEU A 52 10.64 3.65 -1.87
N LEU A 53 10.67 2.69 -0.95
CA LEU A 53 9.50 2.05 -0.37
C LEU A 53 9.20 2.68 0.99
N GLY A 54 8.12 3.47 1.06
CA GLY A 54 7.64 4.04 2.31
C GLY A 54 6.19 3.68 2.57
N PHE A 55 5.86 3.47 3.85
CA PHE A 55 4.53 3.04 4.25
C PHE A 55 3.64 4.26 4.43
N LYS A 56 2.60 4.37 3.60
CA LYS A 56 1.55 5.39 3.78
C LYS A 56 0.57 4.94 4.86
N CYS A 57 0.39 5.75 5.88
CA CYS A 57 -0.65 5.54 6.89
C CYS A 57 -1.96 6.22 6.46
N ARG A 58 -3.10 5.78 7.04
CA ARG A 58 -4.40 6.43 6.83
C ARG A 58 -4.45 7.87 7.36
N CYS A 59 -3.59 8.23 8.32
CA CYS A 59 -3.38 9.62 8.72
C CYS A 59 -2.60 10.49 7.71
N ARG A 60 -2.42 10.00 6.46
CA ARG A 60 -1.76 10.68 5.32
C ARG A 60 -0.27 10.98 5.48
N LYS A 61 0.36 10.49 6.56
CA LYS A 61 1.80 10.56 6.78
C LYS A 61 2.52 9.32 6.24
N LEU A 62 3.81 9.50 5.94
CA LEU A 62 4.69 8.45 5.42
C LEU A 62 5.64 7.99 6.54
N PHE A 63 5.88 6.68 6.66
CA PHE A 63 6.64 6.11 7.76
C PHE A 63 7.68 5.09 7.28
N CYS A 64 8.75 4.92 8.08
CA CYS A 64 9.72 3.86 7.91
C CYS A 64 9.17 2.51 8.39
N SER A 65 9.93 1.44 8.21
CA SER A 65 9.54 0.07 8.62
C SER A 65 9.21 -0.05 10.11
N GLN A 66 9.92 0.68 10.97
CA GLN A 66 9.69 0.68 12.42
C GLN A 66 8.37 1.40 12.76
N HIS A 67 8.15 2.60 12.26
CA HIS A 67 6.95 3.39 12.56
C HIS A 67 5.74 3.08 11.66
N ARG A 68 5.71 1.90 11.03
CA ARG A 68 4.63 1.49 10.12
C ARG A 68 3.30 1.34 10.85
N TYR A 69 3.33 0.84 12.07
CA TYR A 69 2.14 0.53 12.86
C TYR A 69 1.60 1.77 13.58
N PRO A 70 0.27 1.90 13.77
CA PRO A 70 -0.37 3.07 14.37
C PRO A 70 0.06 3.33 15.82
N GLU A 71 0.46 2.29 16.56
CA GLU A 71 0.93 2.38 17.94
C GLU A 71 2.28 3.13 18.03
N GLU A 72 3.19 2.83 17.10
CA GLU A 72 4.54 3.40 17.04
C GLU A 72 4.58 4.89 16.70
N HIS A 73 3.54 5.42 16.05
CA HIS A 73 3.47 6.83 15.68
C HIS A 73 2.27 7.58 16.27
N ARG A 74 1.55 6.96 17.22
CA ARG A 74 0.35 7.51 17.86
C ARG A 74 -0.61 8.09 16.83
N CYS A 75 -1.09 7.22 15.94
CA CYS A 75 -1.93 7.62 14.82
C CYS A 75 -3.21 8.34 15.32
N SER A 76 -3.47 9.54 14.81
CA SER A 76 -4.68 10.33 15.12
C SER A 76 -5.92 9.89 14.30
N PHE A 77 -5.85 8.76 13.59
CA PHE A 77 -6.93 8.28 12.74
C PHE A 77 -7.82 7.31 13.52
N ASP A 78 -9.14 7.53 13.53
CA ASP A 78 -10.11 6.69 14.22
C ASP A 78 -10.41 5.39 13.47
N TYR A 79 -9.56 4.37 13.69
CA TYR A 79 -9.74 3.03 13.11
C TYR A 79 -11.02 2.33 13.60
N LYS A 80 -11.49 2.64 14.81
CA LYS A 80 -12.69 2.04 15.39
C LYS A 80 -13.94 2.43 14.63
N GLU A 81 -14.16 3.73 14.44
CA GLU A 81 -15.32 4.23 13.70
C GLU A 81 -15.25 3.82 12.22
N PHE A 82 -14.06 3.91 11.63
CA PHE A 82 -13.85 3.47 10.25
C PHE A 82 -14.15 1.96 10.07
N GLY A 83 -13.74 1.13 11.03
CA GLY A 83 -14.04 -0.30 11.03
C GLY A 83 -15.54 -0.57 11.14
N ARG A 84 -16.24 0.14 12.04
CA ARG A 84 -17.70 0.03 12.20
C ARG A 84 -18.42 0.38 10.90
N LYS A 85 -18.06 1.49 10.26
CA LYS A 85 -18.67 1.92 9.00
C LYS A 85 -18.48 0.91 7.88
N ILE A 86 -17.31 0.25 7.81
CA ILE A 86 -17.07 -0.81 6.82
C ILE A 86 -17.94 -2.02 7.13
N LEU A 87 -18.02 -2.45 8.38
CA LEU A 87 -18.86 -3.59 8.78
C LEU A 87 -20.34 -3.31 8.51
N GLU A 88 -20.82 -2.10 8.80
CA GLU A 88 -22.18 -1.67 8.49
C GLU A 88 -22.47 -1.74 6.99
N GLN A 89 -21.53 -1.30 6.14
CA GLN A 89 -21.68 -1.39 4.69
C GLN A 89 -21.62 -2.83 4.15
N GLN A 90 -20.88 -3.70 4.82
CA GLN A 90 -20.65 -5.07 4.38
C GLN A 90 -21.63 -6.08 4.98
N ASN A 91 -22.44 -5.69 5.98
CA ASN A 91 -23.42 -6.59 6.57
C ASN A 91 -24.64 -6.68 5.63
N PRO A 92 -24.86 -7.81 4.95
CA PRO A 92 -26.08 -8.00 4.17
C PRO A 92 -27.29 -7.95 5.11
N VAL A 93 -28.36 -7.30 4.67
CA VAL A 93 -29.62 -7.26 5.43
C VAL A 93 -30.12 -8.71 5.54
N LEU A 94 -30.10 -9.23 6.76
CA LEU A 94 -30.69 -10.53 7.06
C LEU A 94 -32.20 -10.37 7.06
N GLU A 95 -32.80 -10.50 5.88
CA GLU A 95 -34.23 -10.74 5.74
C GLU A 95 -34.48 -12.18 6.18
N SER A 96 -34.83 -12.35 7.46
CA SER A 96 -35.21 -13.66 7.98
C SER A 96 -36.57 -14.05 7.41
N ASP A 97 -36.57 -14.97 6.45
CA ASP A 97 -37.75 -15.71 6.04
C ASP A 97 -38.23 -16.52 7.25
N LYS A 98 -39.31 -16.06 7.86
CA LYS A 98 -39.93 -16.72 9.01
C LYS A 98 -40.52 -18.02 8.46
N LEU A 99 -39.77 -19.12 8.56
CA LEU A 99 -40.22 -20.44 8.10
C LEU A 99 -41.38 -20.92 8.99
N GLU A 100 -42.58 -20.49 8.63
CA GLU A 100 -43.87 -20.93 9.15
C GLU A 100 -44.25 -22.26 8.49
N ASN A 101 -43.42 -23.30 8.66
CA ASN A 101 -43.78 -24.72 8.60
C ASN A 101 -42.50 -25.56 8.52
N ARG A 102 -42.11 -26.12 9.66
CA ARG A 102 -41.16 -27.24 9.71
C ARG A 102 -42.01 -28.49 9.96
N VAL A 103 -41.95 -29.43 9.02
CA VAL A 103 -42.65 -30.73 9.02
C VAL A 103 -42.23 -31.56 10.22
#